data_AF-A0A8T6Y778-F1
#
_entry.id   AF-A0A8T6Y778-F1
#
_cell.length_a   1.000
_cell.length_b   1.000
_cell.length_c   1.000
_cell.angle_alpha   90.00
_cell.angle_beta   90.00
_cell.angle_gamma   90.00
#
_symmetry.space_group_name_H-M   'P 1'
#
loop_
_entity.id
_entity.type
_entity.pdbx_description
1 polymer ?
#
loop_
_entity_poly.entity_id
_entity_poly.type
_entity_poly.pdbx_seq_one_letter_code
_entity_poly.pdbx_strand_id
1 'polypeptide(L)'
;VYCFPTDGDLTLLAASVPIERFDEFKSDPEGSLMGIAHSMEALVPRLEGPEREGPVRGSGSIPGYLRVPYGPGWVLVGDSAMVMDPWSGQGIDQGSTHAV
;
A
#
# COMPACT_ATOMS: atom_id res chain seq x y z
N VAL A 1 -0.27 5.07 -8.24
CA VAL A 1 -0.71 3.66 -8.34
C VAL A 1 0.52 2.80 -8.22
N TYR A 2 0.41 1.71 -7.47
CA TYR A 2 1.41 0.67 -7.34
C TYR A 2 0.96 -0.51 -8.21
N CYS A 3 1.90 -1.07 -8.96
CA CYS A 3 1.69 -2.24 -9.80
C CYS A 3 2.93 -3.10 -9.71
N PHE A 4 2.83 -4.28 -9.11
CA PHE A 4 3.94 -5.22 -9.00
C PHE A 4 3.46 -6.67 -9.08
N PRO A 5 4.23 -7.56 -9.72
CA PRO A 5 3.88 -8.97 -9.83
C PRO A 5 3.94 -9.64 -8.45
N THR A 6 3.07 -10.60 -8.24
CA THR A 6 3.05 -11.48 -7.06
C THR A 6 3.14 -12.95 -7.52
N ASP A 7 3.05 -13.88 -6.59
CA ASP A 7 2.95 -15.30 -6.89
C ASP A 7 1.62 -15.66 -7.56
N GLY A 8 1.54 -16.88 -8.12
CA GLY A 8 0.31 -17.41 -8.71
C GLY A 8 -0.17 -16.74 -10.00
N ASP A 9 0.74 -16.11 -10.77
CA ASP A 9 0.41 -15.32 -11.97
C ASP A 9 -0.50 -14.11 -11.67
N LEU A 10 -0.47 -13.64 -10.42
CA LEU A 10 -1.21 -12.48 -9.97
C LEU A 10 -0.36 -11.20 -10.05
N THR A 11 -1.04 -10.07 -10.17
CA THR A 11 -0.43 -8.73 -10.08
C THR A 11 -1.20 -7.94 -9.02
N LEU A 12 -0.48 -7.36 -8.07
CA LEU A 12 -1.08 -6.44 -7.11
C LEU A 12 -1.22 -5.05 -7.75
N LEU A 13 -2.44 -4.53 -7.71
CA LEU A 13 -2.77 -3.16 -8.09
C LEU A 13 -3.27 -2.40 -6.86
N ALA A 14 -2.69 -1.24 -6.58
CA ALA A 14 -3.10 -0.40 -5.44
C ALA A 14 -2.98 1.09 -5.77
N ALA A 15 -3.69 1.94 -5.03
CA ALA A 15 -3.62 3.39 -5.18
C ALA A 15 -3.56 4.07 -3.82
N SER A 16 -2.69 5.07 -3.70
CA SER A 16 -2.81 6.09 -2.65
C SER A 16 -3.74 7.19 -3.16
N VAL A 17 -4.70 7.60 -2.33
CA VAL A 17 -5.61 8.71 -2.61
C VAL A 17 -5.49 9.77 -1.50
N PRO A 18 -5.78 11.05 -1.79
CA PRO A 18 -5.91 12.06 -0.74
C PRO A 18 -6.93 11.61 0.32
N ILE A 19 -6.62 11.83 1.60
CA ILE A 19 -7.46 11.36 2.71
C ILE A 19 -8.86 11.97 2.66
N GLU A 20 -9.00 13.18 2.14
CA GLU A 20 -10.26 13.89 1.97
C GLU A 20 -11.21 13.17 0.99
N ARG A 21 -10.67 12.32 0.11
CA ARG A 21 -11.44 11.50 -0.84
C ARG A 21 -11.58 10.04 -0.39
N PHE A 22 -11.07 9.68 0.79
CA PHE A 22 -11.10 8.28 1.23
C PHE A 22 -12.51 7.78 1.49
N ASP A 23 -13.41 8.63 2.01
CA ASP A 23 -14.82 8.25 2.21
C ASP A 23 -15.55 8.02 0.87
N GLU A 24 -15.26 8.84 -0.14
CA GLU A 24 -15.76 8.63 -1.51
C GLU A 24 -15.23 7.31 -2.09
N PHE A 25 -13.90 7.07 -1.98
CA PHE A 25 -13.27 5.83 -2.45
C PHE A 25 -13.89 4.58 -1.79
N LYS A 26 -14.17 4.63 -0.49
CA LYS A 26 -14.78 3.51 0.25
C LYS A 26 -16.21 3.20 -0.18
N SER A 27 -16.92 4.14 -0.80
CA SER A 27 -18.31 3.91 -1.24
C SER A 27 -18.39 2.92 -2.42
N ASP A 28 -17.35 2.88 -3.25
CA ASP A 28 -17.14 1.91 -4.32
C ASP A 28 -15.64 1.66 -4.53
N PRO A 29 -14.99 0.83 -3.70
CA PRO A 29 -13.54 0.64 -3.74
C PRO A 29 -13.05 0.04 -5.07
N GLU A 30 -13.86 -0.83 -5.65
CA GLU A 30 -13.52 -1.56 -6.88
C GLU A 30 -13.63 -0.64 -8.09
N GLY A 31 -14.76 0.03 -8.26
CA GLY A 31 -14.94 1.01 -9.33
C GLY A 31 -13.98 2.18 -9.20
N SER A 32 -13.69 2.65 -7.98
CA SER A 32 -12.72 3.71 -7.74
C SER A 32 -11.29 3.30 -8.13
N LEU A 33 -10.84 2.11 -7.71
CA LEU A 33 -9.51 1.62 -8.07
C LEU A 33 -9.38 1.43 -9.59
N MET A 34 -10.37 0.82 -10.23
CA MET A 34 -10.38 0.61 -11.67
C MET A 34 -10.48 1.93 -12.44
N GLY A 35 -11.24 2.90 -11.97
CA GLY A 35 -11.30 4.24 -12.56
C GLY A 35 -9.95 4.95 -12.56
N ILE A 36 -9.21 4.87 -11.44
CA ILE A 36 -7.84 5.39 -11.35
C ILE A 36 -6.90 4.64 -12.29
N ALA A 37 -7.04 3.31 -12.40
CA ALA A 37 -6.20 2.51 -13.27
C ALA A 37 -6.47 2.81 -14.76
N HIS A 38 -7.73 2.93 -15.16
CA HIS A 38 -8.13 3.29 -16.52
C HIS A 38 -7.77 4.73 -16.90
N SER A 39 -7.61 5.64 -15.94
CA SER A 39 -7.11 6.99 -16.22
C SER A 39 -5.61 7.03 -16.52
N MET A 40 -4.89 5.91 -16.40
CA MET A 40 -3.46 5.80 -16.70
C MET A 40 -3.27 5.04 -18.02
N GLU A 41 -2.95 5.77 -19.10
CA GLU A 41 -2.77 5.19 -20.45
C GLU A 41 -1.81 3.99 -20.47
N ALA A 42 -0.74 4.04 -19.66
CA ALA A 42 0.24 2.96 -19.57
C ALA A 42 -0.31 1.66 -18.96
N LEU A 43 -1.40 1.73 -18.19
CA LEU A 43 -2.05 0.57 -17.58
C LEU A 43 -3.17 0.01 -18.44
N VAL A 44 -3.86 0.82 -19.24
CA VAL A 44 -5.05 0.39 -20.00
C VAL A 44 -4.85 -0.94 -20.76
N PRO A 45 -3.78 -1.14 -21.55
CA PRO A 45 -3.59 -2.40 -22.28
C PRO A 45 -3.39 -3.63 -21.37
N ARG A 46 -3.02 -3.42 -20.11
CA ARG A 46 -2.80 -4.49 -19.12
C ARG A 46 -4.05 -4.82 -18.31
N LEU A 47 -5.11 -4.01 -18.43
CA LEU A 47 -6.38 -4.22 -17.73
C LEU A 47 -7.37 -5.03 -18.58
N GLU A 48 -7.03 -5.33 -19.85
CA GLU A 48 -7.84 -6.15 -20.73
C GLU A 48 -7.57 -7.65 -20.49
N GLY A 49 -8.53 -8.36 -19.91
CA GLY A 49 -8.46 -9.82 -19.75
C GLY A 49 -8.21 -10.34 -18.33
N PRO A 50 -7.42 -9.69 -17.46
CA PRO A 50 -7.29 -10.12 -16.07
C PRO A 50 -8.61 -10.05 -15.31
N GLU A 51 -8.85 -11.08 -14.50
CA GLU A 51 -9.95 -11.10 -13.54
C GLU A 51 -9.42 -10.75 -12.14
N ARG A 52 -10.23 -10.03 -11.36
CA ARG A 52 -9.86 -9.67 -9.99
C ARG A 52 -10.06 -10.86 -9.07
N GLU A 53 -9.00 -11.27 -8.38
CA GLU A 53 -9.00 -12.45 -7.51
C GLU A 53 -9.62 -12.22 -6.12
N GLY A 54 -9.76 -10.98 -5.67
CA GLY A 54 -10.26 -10.68 -4.32
C GLY A 54 -10.75 -9.26 -4.10
N PRO A 55 -11.30 -8.97 -2.90
CA PRO A 55 -11.83 -7.64 -2.59
C PRO A 55 -10.72 -6.60 -2.48
N VAL A 56 -11.02 -5.36 -2.87
CA VAL A 56 -10.13 -4.22 -2.63
C VAL A 56 -10.09 -3.92 -1.13
N ARG A 57 -8.88 -3.88 -0.58
CA ARG A 57 -8.62 -3.54 0.83
C ARG A 57 -7.95 -2.18 0.91
N GLY A 58 -8.25 -1.44 1.96
CA GLY A 58 -7.64 -0.14 2.21
C GLY A 58 -7.70 0.23 3.68
N SER A 59 -6.78 1.11 4.08
CA SER A 59 -6.80 1.78 5.37
C SER A 59 -6.96 3.28 5.12
N GLY A 60 -7.53 3.98 6.10
CA GLY A 60 -7.54 5.44 6.09
C GLY A 60 -6.15 6.01 6.34
N SER A 61 -6.08 7.21 6.93
CA SER A 61 -4.80 7.86 7.21
C SER A 61 -3.93 7.00 8.12
N ILE A 62 -2.74 6.66 7.64
CA ILE A 62 -1.66 6.07 8.44
C ILE A 62 -0.59 7.16 8.53
N PRO A 63 -0.56 7.97 9.61
CA PRO A 63 0.42 9.02 9.73
C PRO A 63 1.82 8.42 9.86
N GLY A 64 2.78 8.99 9.12
CA GLY A 64 4.18 8.65 9.28
C GLY A 64 4.73 9.18 10.61
N TYR A 65 5.65 8.44 11.21
CA TYR A 65 6.31 8.82 12.46
C TYR A 65 7.64 8.12 12.64
N LEU A 66 8.47 8.66 13.54
CA LEU A 66 9.70 8.06 14.03
C LEU A 66 9.76 8.22 15.55
N ARG A 67 9.95 7.12 16.28
CA ARG A 67 10.09 7.10 17.75
C ARG A 67 11.56 6.94 18.14
N VAL A 68 11.87 7.20 19.41
CA VAL A 68 13.09 6.66 20.03
C VAL A 68 12.86 5.15 20.22
N PRO A 69 13.58 4.26 19.51
CA PRO A 69 13.16 2.87 19.38
C PRO A 69 13.77 1.95 20.43
N TYR A 70 14.29 2.46 21.54
CA TYR A 70 14.94 1.64 22.57
C TYR A 70 14.88 2.26 23.96
N GLY A 71 15.08 1.42 24.97
CA GLY A 71 15.27 1.80 26.37
C GLY A 71 15.81 0.62 27.20
N PRO A 72 15.99 0.79 28.53
CA PRO A 72 16.48 -0.29 29.37
C PRO A 72 15.60 -1.54 29.30
N GLY A 73 16.13 -2.61 28.71
CA GLY A 73 15.45 -3.90 28.60
C GLY A 73 14.42 -4.04 27.48
N TRP A 74 14.32 -3.07 26.55
CA TRP A 74 13.37 -3.16 25.42
C TRP A 74 13.85 -2.43 24.16
N VAL A 75 13.31 -2.87 23.02
CA VAL A 75 13.50 -2.30 21.69
C VAL A 75 12.18 -2.33 20.91
N LEU A 76 11.99 -1.38 20.00
CA LEU A 76 10.90 -1.34 19.02
C LEU A 76 11.47 -1.68 17.64
N VAL A 77 10.75 -2.50 16.88
CA VAL A 77 11.15 -2.95 15.54
C VAL A 77 10.06 -2.68 14.52
N GLY A 78 10.44 -2.51 13.25
CA GLY A 78 9.51 -2.21 12.14
C GLY A 78 8.55 -1.06 12.46
N ASP A 79 7.28 -1.25 12.10
CA ASP A 79 6.22 -0.25 12.26
C ASP A 79 6.00 0.20 13.71
N SER A 80 6.44 -0.57 14.71
CA SER A 80 6.37 -0.12 16.11
C SER A 80 7.33 1.03 16.42
N ALA A 81 8.42 1.18 15.65
CA ALA A 81 9.42 2.23 15.78
C ALA A 81 9.20 3.37 14.78
N MET A 82 8.88 3.04 13.53
CA MET A 82 8.83 3.99 12.43
C MET A 82 7.82 3.56 11.38
N VAL A 83 7.01 4.49 10.90
CA VAL A 83 6.14 4.32 9.72
C VAL A 83 6.47 5.42 8.73
N MET A 84 6.66 5.05 7.48
CA MET A 84 6.94 5.95 6.36
C MET A 84 5.89 5.77 5.27
N ASP A 85 5.85 6.70 4.31
CA ASP A 85 5.05 6.50 3.11
C ASP A 85 5.52 5.23 2.36
N PRO A 86 4.60 4.33 1.95
CA PRO A 86 4.97 3.06 1.35
C PRO A 86 5.51 3.19 -0.09
N TRP A 87 5.57 4.39 -0.66
CA TRP A 87 5.95 4.63 -2.05
C TRP A 87 7.25 3.95 -2.48
N SER A 88 8.23 3.91 -1.60
CA SER A 88 9.55 3.33 -1.86
C SER A 88 9.66 1.83 -1.54
N GLY A 89 8.61 1.20 -1.00
CA GLY A 89 8.62 -0.23 -0.64
C GLY A 89 9.57 -0.60 0.50
N GLN A 90 10.03 0.35 1.31
CA GLN A 90 11.12 0.15 2.29
C GLN A 90 10.70 -0.54 3.61
N GLY A 91 9.39 -0.73 3.87
CA GLY A 91 8.91 -1.14 5.19
C GLY A 91 9.51 -2.46 5.70
N ILE A 92 9.53 -3.49 4.84
CA ILE A 92 10.06 -4.82 5.20
C ILE A 92 11.57 -4.79 5.43
N ASP A 93 12.33 -4.07 4.59
CA ASP A 93 13.78 -3.94 4.72
C ASP A 93 14.17 -3.25 6.03
N GLN A 94 13.46 -2.17 6.39
CA GLN A 94 13.68 -1.47 7.65
C GLN A 94 13.30 -2.35 8.86
N GLY A 95 12.17 -3.05 8.79
CA GLY A 95 11.76 -4.00 9.83
C GLY A 95 12.80 -5.10 10.06
N SER A 96 13.34 -5.65 8.99
CA SER A 96 14.39 -6.68 9.03
C SER A 96 15.70 -6.12 9.60
N THR A 97 16.09 -4.90 9.19
CA THR A 97 17.29 -4.21 9.69
C THR A 97 17.19 -3.89 11.18
N HIS A 98 16.00 -3.52 11.68
CA HIS A 98 15.79 -3.25 13.11
C HIS A 98 15.78 -4.53 13.98
N ALA A 99 15.47 -5.69 13.38
CA ALA A 99 15.31 -6.95 14.12
C ALA A 99 16.62 -7.72 14.36
N VAL A 100 17.72 -7.29 13.73
CA VAL A 100 19.04 -7.93 13.79
C VAL A 100 20.05 -7.13 14.61
#